data_AF-A0A7S4I0S0-F1
#
_entry.id   AF-A0A7S4I0S0-F1
#
_cell.length_a   1.000
_cell.length_b   1.000
_cell.length_c   1.000
_cell.angle_alpha   90.00
_cell.angle_beta   90.00
_cell.angle_gamma   90.00
#
_symmetry.space_group_name_H-M   'P 1'
#
loop_
_entity.id
_entity.type
_entity.pdbx_description
1 polymer ?
#
loop_
_entity_poly.entity_id
_entity_poly.type
_entity_poly.pdbx_seq_one_letter_code
_entity_poly.pdbx_strand_id
1 'polypeptide(L)'
;AELAVLGAQRDEREREEEAARRERAELQEQLDRARQARAEAERAHKKALIAHYRERKGEEDEMEAQRMLAEAAAAEQERLRQAEHNLERVQFRAEQLALSQQSRAAQREQERLRVEETRARLARVRDKALAAMAVTNDPLRAISSTAASAAPSQPKHELFRVPGYSEQTLMKDMRYKLGIALTNANLRHTEYGRQILNSMGAASRPDAVESSIRFG
;
A
#
# COMPACT_ATOMS: atom_id res chain seq x y z
N ALA A 1 -70.53 39.73 -94.07
CA ALA A 1 -71.04 39.05 -92.85
C ALA A 1 -69.97 38.14 -92.25
N GLU A 2 -69.34 37.26 -93.03
CA GLU A 2 -68.35 36.27 -92.53
C GLU A 2 -67.06 36.85 -91.93
N LEU A 3 -66.54 37.97 -92.46
CA LEU A 3 -65.35 38.66 -91.91
C LEU A 3 -65.59 39.26 -90.52
N ALA A 4 -66.82 39.68 -90.20
CA ALA A 4 -67.18 40.21 -88.88
C ALA A 4 -67.34 39.09 -87.83
N VAL A 5 -67.77 37.89 -88.27
CA VAL A 5 -67.88 36.69 -87.42
C VAL A 5 -66.50 36.15 -87.06
N LEU A 6 -65.54 36.17 -88.01
CA LEU A 6 -64.14 35.77 -87.76
C LEU A 6 -63.38 36.76 -86.84
N GLY A 7 -63.73 38.06 -86.87
CA GLY A 7 -63.19 39.07 -85.96
C GLY A 7 -63.71 38.89 -84.53
N ALA A 8 -65.03 38.69 -84.37
CA ALA A 8 -65.64 38.41 -83.06
C ALA A 8 -65.10 37.13 -82.41
N GLN A 9 -64.85 36.07 -83.19
CA GLN A 9 -64.23 34.84 -82.71
C GLN A 9 -62.75 35.00 -82.31
N ARG A 10 -62.02 35.97 -82.86
CA ARG A 10 -60.65 36.30 -82.43
C ARG A 10 -60.66 37.08 -81.12
N ASP A 11 -61.55 38.07 -81.00
CA ASP A 11 -61.68 38.87 -79.77
C ASP A 11 -62.16 38.02 -78.58
N GLU A 12 -63.03 37.03 -78.81
CA GLU A 12 -63.44 36.07 -77.78
C GLU A 12 -62.28 35.16 -77.34
N ARG A 13 -61.48 34.67 -78.28
CA ARG A 13 -60.27 33.88 -77.97
C ARG A 13 -59.21 34.69 -77.22
N GLU A 14 -59.01 35.95 -77.60
CA GLU A 14 -58.07 36.85 -76.89
C GLU A 14 -58.55 37.13 -75.46
N ARG A 15 -59.86 37.32 -75.25
CA ARG A 15 -60.45 37.49 -73.91
C ARG A 15 -60.36 36.20 -73.07
N GLU A 16 -60.59 35.04 -73.68
CA GLU A 16 -60.42 33.74 -73.02
C GLU A 16 -58.95 33.47 -72.67
N GLU A 17 -58.01 33.82 -73.55
CA GLU A 17 -56.57 33.71 -73.27
C GLU A 17 -56.11 34.68 -72.18
N GLU A 18 -56.60 35.92 -72.18
CA GLU A 18 -56.34 36.88 -71.11
C GLU A 18 -56.93 36.44 -69.77
N ALA A 19 -58.15 35.92 -69.77
CA ALA A 19 -58.79 35.36 -68.57
C ALA A 19 -57.98 34.16 -68.05
N ALA A 20 -57.58 33.24 -68.92
CA ALA A 20 -56.74 32.10 -68.56
C ALA A 20 -55.35 32.52 -68.04
N ARG A 21 -54.76 33.61 -68.56
CA ARG A 21 -53.50 34.17 -68.05
C ARG A 21 -53.66 34.80 -66.67
N ARG A 22 -54.76 35.52 -66.42
CA ARG A 22 -55.08 36.09 -65.10
C ARG A 22 -55.32 35.01 -64.06
N GLU A 23 -56.11 33.99 -64.39
CA GLU A 23 -56.33 32.83 -63.51
C GLU A 23 -55.03 32.10 -63.18
N ARG A 24 -54.15 31.88 -64.18
CA ARG A 24 -52.83 31.27 -63.96
C ARG A 24 -51.92 32.13 -63.07
N ALA A 25 -51.94 33.45 -63.25
CA ALA A 25 -51.15 34.37 -62.43
C ALA A 25 -51.65 34.40 -60.98
N GLU A 26 -52.97 34.44 -60.76
CA GLU A 26 -53.58 34.36 -59.43
C GLU A 26 -53.26 33.03 -58.72
N LEU A 27 -53.31 31.92 -59.45
CA LEU A 27 -52.94 30.60 -58.94
C LEU A 27 -51.45 30.52 -58.56
N GLN A 28 -50.57 31.14 -59.36
CA GLN A 28 -49.15 31.26 -59.04
C GLN A 28 -48.90 32.12 -57.79
N GLU A 29 -49.55 33.27 -57.67
CA GLU A 29 -49.43 34.11 -56.47
C GLU A 29 -49.91 33.38 -55.21
N GLN A 30 -51.00 32.63 -55.28
CA GLN A 30 -51.48 31.82 -54.15
C GLN A 30 -50.48 30.74 -53.76
N LEU A 31 -49.87 30.06 -54.73
CA LEU A 31 -48.83 29.06 -54.49
C LEU A 31 -47.58 29.66 -53.85
N ASP A 32 -47.15 30.83 -54.32
CA ASP A 32 -45.96 31.50 -53.78
C ASP A 32 -46.20 32.07 -52.38
N ARG A 33 -47.40 32.62 -52.10
CA ARG A 33 -47.80 33.01 -50.74
C ARG A 33 -47.84 31.80 -49.80
N ALA A 34 -48.38 30.67 -50.26
CA ALA A 34 -48.40 29.43 -49.48
C ALA A 34 -46.99 28.89 -49.21
N ARG A 35 -46.07 28.99 -50.17
CA ARG A 35 -44.65 28.63 -50.00
C ARG A 35 -43.95 29.54 -49.00
N GLN A 36 -44.16 30.84 -49.08
CA GLN A 36 -43.59 31.81 -48.14
C GLN A 36 -44.09 31.59 -46.72
N ALA A 37 -45.41 31.40 -46.53
CA ALA A 37 -46.00 31.11 -45.23
C ALA A 37 -45.43 29.81 -44.61
N ARG A 38 -45.22 28.76 -45.43
CA ARG A 38 -44.56 27.53 -44.96
C ARG A 38 -43.10 27.76 -44.58
N ALA A 39 -42.35 28.51 -45.38
CA ALA A 39 -40.95 28.82 -45.08
C ALA A 39 -40.80 29.67 -43.80
N GLU A 40 -41.71 30.61 -43.55
CA GLU A 40 -41.75 31.40 -42.31
C GLU A 40 -42.09 30.54 -41.10
N ALA A 41 -43.08 29.65 -41.22
CA ALA A 41 -43.43 28.70 -40.16
C ALA A 41 -42.26 27.77 -39.82
N GLU A 42 -41.54 27.25 -40.83
CA GLU A 42 -40.34 26.44 -40.61
C GLU A 42 -39.21 27.21 -39.92
N ARG A 43 -38.99 28.48 -40.31
CA ARG A 43 -37.98 29.35 -39.66
C ARG A 43 -38.35 29.62 -38.21
N ALA A 44 -39.62 29.90 -37.93
CA ALA A 44 -40.11 30.11 -36.57
C ALA A 44 -39.93 28.86 -35.71
N HIS A 45 -40.30 27.69 -36.23
CA HIS A 45 -40.11 26.41 -35.55
C HIS A 45 -38.63 26.11 -35.27
N LYS A 46 -37.76 26.29 -36.26
CA LYS A 46 -36.30 26.09 -36.08
C LYS A 46 -35.74 27.06 -35.04
N LYS A 47 -36.17 28.32 -35.03
CA LYS A 47 -35.76 29.32 -34.04
C LYS A 47 -36.19 28.91 -32.62
N ALA A 48 -37.43 28.44 -32.46
CA ALA A 48 -37.93 27.94 -31.18
C ALA A 48 -37.13 26.72 -30.69
N LEU A 49 -36.81 25.79 -31.58
CA LEU A 49 -36.00 24.61 -31.24
C LEU A 49 -34.59 24.99 -30.79
N ILE A 50 -33.95 25.95 -31.47
CA ILE A 50 -32.62 26.46 -31.10
C ILE A 50 -32.67 27.17 -29.74
N ALA A 51 -33.72 27.96 -29.47
CA ALA A 51 -33.90 28.63 -28.18
C ALA A 51 -34.02 27.61 -27.05
N HIS A 52 -34.90 26.62 -27.19
CA HIS A 52 -35.07 25.55 -26.20
C HIS A 52 -33.77 24.75 -25.99
N TYR A 53 -33.02 24.46 -27.07
CA TYR A 53 -31.73 23.79 -26.94
C TYR A 53 -30.72 24.62 -26.15
N ARG A 54 -30.68 25.94 -26.37
CA ARG A 54 -29.78 26.85 -25.64
C ARG A 54 -30.14 26.96 -24.17
N GLU A 55 -31.43 27.06 -23.85
CA GLU A 55 -31.91 27.08 -22.47
C GLU A 55 -31.51 25.80 -21.74
N ARG A 56 -31.84 24.64 -22.31
CA ARG A 56 -31.48 23.34 -21.74
C ARG A 56 -29.97 23.19 -21.56
N LYS A 57 -29.18 23.62 -22.54
CA LYS A 57 -27.72 23.56 -22.44
C LYS A 57 -27.20 24.49 -21.33
N GLY A 58 -27.78 25.69 -21.19
CA GLY A 58 -27.45 26.60 -20.10
C GLY A 58 -27.73 26.00 -18.72
N GLU A 59 -28.89 25.34 -18.56
CA GLU A 59 -29.24 24.64 -17.32
C GLU A 59 -28.27 23.47 -17.02
N GLU A 60 -27.88 22.70 -18.04
CA GLU A 60 -26.89 21.63 -17.92
C GLU A 60 -25.52 22.18 -17.49
N ASP A 61 -25.04 23.24 -18.14
CA ASP A 61 -23.77 23.90 -17.82
C ASP A 61 -23.77 24.49 -16.39
N GLU A 62 -24.88 25.09 -15.94
CA GLU A 62 -25.04 25.61 -14.58
C GLU A 62 -25.02 24.50 -13.53
N MET A 63 -25.71 23.38 -13.78
CA MET A 63 -25.69 22.22 -12.89
C MET A 63 -24.29 21.60 -12.82
N GLU A 64 -23.58 21.50 -13.94
CA GLU A 64 -22.20 21.02 -13.96
C GLU A 64 -21.28 21.95 -13.16
N ALA A 65 -21.40 23.27 -13.33
CA ALA A 65 -20.63 24.25 -12.57
C ALA A 65 -20.89 24.13 -11.06
N GLN A 66 -22.15 23.96 -10.64
CA GLN A 66 -22.49 23.76 -9.23
C GLN A 66 -21.91 22.46 -8.67
N ARG A 67 -21.93 21.37 -9.44
CA ARG A 67 -21.32 20.09 -9.04
C ARG A 67 -19.81 20.23 -8.87
N MET A 68 -19.14 20.87 -9.84
CA MET A 68 -17.69 21.11 -9.77
C MET A 68 -17.31 21.95 -8.53
N LEU A 69 -18.10 22.98 -8.20
CA LEU A 69 -17.88 23.78 -7.00
C LEU A 69 -18.11 22.97 -5.72
N ALA A 70 -19.15 22.15 -5.66
CA ALA A 70 -19.43 21.29 -4.51
C ALA A 70 -18.34 20.23 -4.30
N GLU A 71 -17.86 19.61 -5.38
CA GLU A 71 -16.74 18.65 -5.35
C GLU A 71 -15.44 19.31 -4.90
N ALA A 72 -15.13 20.50 -5.40
CA ALA A 72 -13.96 21.26 -4.96
C ALA A 72 -14.03 21.61 -3.47
N ALA A 73 -15.20 22.03 -2.98
CA ALA A 73 -15.42 22.34 -1.57
C ALA A 73 -15.29 21.09 -0.68
N ALA A 74 -15.81 19.94 -1.12
CA ALA A 74 -15.65 18.68 -0.41
C ALA A 74 -14.18 18.25 -0.35
N ALA A 75 -13.45 18.36 -1.46
CA ALA A 75 -12.03 18.03 -1.52
C ALA A 75 -11.17 18.94 -0.61
N GLU A 76 -11.49 20.24 -0.54
CA GLU A 76 -10.87 21.18 0.40
C GLU A 76 -11.10 20.75 1.86
N GLN A 77 -12.34 20.38 2.22
CA GLN A 77 -12.64 19.91 3.58
C GLN A 77 -11.89 18.62 3.94
N GLU A 78 -11.79 17.67 3.01
CA GLU A 78 -11.00 16.46 3.22
C GLU A 78 -9.52 16.76 3.42
N ARG A 79 -8.96 17.68 2.63
CA ARG A 79 -7.57 18.13 2.80
C ARG A 79 -7.33 18.75 4.16
N LEU A 80 -8.24 19.59 4.64
CA LEU A 80 -8.14 20.19 5.97
C LEU A 80 -8.16 19.12 7.08
N ARG A 81 -9.09 18.16 7.01
CA ARG A 81 -9.15 17.03 7.96
C ARG A 81 -7.87 16.20 7.95
N GLN A 82 -7.32 15.93 6.77
CA GLN A 82 -6.05 15.22 6.64
C GLN A 82 -4.89 16.03 7.22
N ALA A 83 -4.89 17.35 7.05
CA ALA A 83 -3.88 18.24 7.61
C ALA A 83 -3.93 18.23 9.15
N GLU A 84 -5.12 18.32 9.75
CA GLU A 84 -5.32 18.23 11.20
C GLU A 84 -4.79 16.89 11.76
N HIS A 85 -5.20 15.77 11.17
CA HIS A 85 -4.73 14.45 11.59
C HIS A 85 -3.20 14.30 11.43
N ASN A 86 -2.62 14.85 10.37
CA ASN A 86 -1.17 14.82 10.18
C ASN A 86 -0.45 15.69 11.21
N LEU A 87 -1.01 16.84 11.57
CA LEU A 87 -0.47 17.72 12.62
C LEU A 87 -0.42 16.97 13.96
N GLU A 88 -1.52 16.33 14.37
CA GLU A 88 -1.59 15.53 15.60
C GLU A 88 -0.53 14.42 15.61
N ARG A 89 -0.33 13.73 14.49
CA ARG A 89 0.69 12.67 14.39
C ARG A 89 2.12 13.20 14.51
N VAL A 90 2.40 14.38 13.94
CA VAL A 90 3.71 15.02 14.05
C VAL A 90 3.95 15.44 15.50
N GLN A 91 2.97 16.04 16.16
CA GLN A 91 3.04 16.43 17.57
C GLN A 91 3.29 15.21 18.46
N PHE A 92 2.50 14.15 18.30
CA PHE A 92 2.69 12.90 19.05
C PHE A 92 4.10 12.32 18.87
N ARG A 93 4.62 12.31 17.63
CA ARG A 93 5.98 11.84 17.36
C ARG A 93 7.05 12.72 18.00
N ALA A 94 6.85 14.04 18.02
CA ALA A 94 7.76 14.97 18.66
C ALA A 94 7.80 14.74 20.18
N GLU A 95 6.63 14.55 20.81
CA GLU A 95 6.52 14.21 22.24
C GLU A 95 7.20 12.88 22.59
N GLN A 96 6.95 11.84 21.78
CA GLN A 96 7.61 10.53 21.96
C GLN A 96 9.13 10.63 21.83
N LEU A 97 9.61 11.41 20.86
CA LEU A 97 11.04 11.65 20.69
C LEU A 97 11.62 12.39 21.91
N ALA A 98 10.94 13.42 22.41
CA ALA A 98 11.37 14.16 23.59
C ALA A 98 11.42 13.25 24.84
N LEU A 99 10.41 12.41 25.06
CA LEU A 99 10.38 11.43 26.15
C LEU A 99 11.53 10.42 26.02
N SER A 100 11.79 9.93 24.81
CA SER A 100 12.90 9.01 24.54
C SER A 100 14.26 9.66 24.81
N GLN A 101 14.43 10.94 24.46
CA GLN A 101 15.66 11.67 24.76
C GLN A 101 15.86 11.89 26.26
N GLN A 102 14.80 12.27 26.99
CA GLN A 102 14.86 12.45 28.44
C GLN A 102 15.20 11.13 29.16
N SER A 103 14.56 10.03 28.80
CA SER A 103 14.86 8.71 29.37
C SER A 103 16.28 8.25 29.07
N ARG A 104 16.77 8.45 27.84
CA ARG A 104 18.17 8.15 27.47
C ARG A 104 19.17 9.01 28.24
N ALA A 105 18.87 10.30 28.44
CA ALA A 105 19.72 11.18 29.24
C ALA A 105 19.77 10.72 30.69
N ALA A 106 18.62 10.40 31.29
CA ALA A 106 18.55 9.88 32.66
C ALA A 106 19.31 8.55 32.81
N GLN A 107 19.19 7.64 31.85
CA GLN A 107 19.95 6.37 31.84
C GLN A 107 21.46 6.62 31.78
N ARG A 108 21.92 7.52 30.91
CA ARG A 108 23.35 7.87 30.81
C ARG A 108 23.89 8.44 32.12
N GLU A 109 23.14 9.29 32.79
CA GLU A 109 23.55 9.84 34.09
C GLU A 109 23.59 8.74 35.17
N GLN A 110 22.61 7.85 35.21
CA GLN A 110 22.66 6.70 36.12
C GLN A 110 23.83 5.75 35.84
N GLU A 111 24.14 5.49 34.57
CA GLU A 111 25.30 4.68 34.18
C GLU A 111 26.60 5.34 34.60
N ARG A 112 26.74 6.66 34.42
CA ARG A 112 27.89 7.42 34.90
C ARG A 112 28.09 7.27 36.41
N LEU A 113 27.03 7.46 37.19
CA LEU A 113 27.08 7.29 38.65
C LEU A 113 27.48 5.86 39.04
N ARG A 114 26.92 4.84 38.38
CA ARG A 114 27.30 3.43 38.64
C ARG A 114 28.77 3.15 38.30
N VAL A 115 29.28 3.71 37.21
CA VAL A 115 30.71 3.58 36.84
C VAL A 115 31.58 4.26 37.89
N GLU A 116 31.20 5.43 38.40
CA GLU A 116 31.94 6.11 39.46
C GLU A 116 31.92 5.33 40.78
N GLU A 117 30.75 4.80 41.19
CA GLU A 117 30.61 3.97 42.39
C GLU A 117 31.44 2.68 42.31
N THR A 118 31.37 1.98 41.17
CA THR A 118 32.15 0.76 40.94
C THR A 118 33.65 1.06 40.93
N ARG A 119 34.07 2.15 40.28
CA ARG A 119 35.47 2.60 40.30
C ARG A 119 35.95 2.92 41.71
N ALA A 120 35.15 3.63 42.51
CA ALA A 120 35.47 3.95 43.90
C ALA A 120 35.55 2.68 44.77
N ARG A 121 34.63 1.73 44.57
CA ARG A 121 34.65 0.42 45.26
C ARG A 121 35.90 -0.38 44.91
N LEU A 122 36.26 -0.46 43.63
CA LEU A 122 37.46 -1.17 43.17
C LEU A 122 38.74 -0.50 43.70
N ALA A 123 38.79 0.82 43.78
CA ALA A 123 39.91 1.54 44.39
C ALA A 123 40.08 1.14 45.86
N ARG A 124 39.01 1.12 46.65
CA ARG A 124 39.05 0.67 48.06
C ARG A 124 39.54 -0.77 48.21
N VAL A 125 39.07 -1.67 47.33
CA VAL A 125 39.52 -3.08 47.33
C VAL A 125 40.99 -3.17 46.97
N ARG A 126 41.44 -2.43 45.96
CA ARG A 126 42.85 -2.35 45.54
C ARG A 126 43.72 -1.86 46.69
N ASP A 127 43.36 -0.76 47.33
CA ASP A 127 44.16 -0.17 48.39
C ASP A 127 44.22 -1.09 49.62
N LYS A 128 43.11 -1.78 49.95
CA LYS A 128 43.08 -2.83 50.98
C LYS A 128 43.98 -4.02 50.61
N ALA A 129 43.96 -4.46 49.36
CA ALA A 129 44.79 -5.56 48.88
C ALA A 129 46.27 -5.18 48.92
N LEU A 130 46.63 -3.97 48.46
CA LEU A 130 48.00 -3.44 48.55
C LEU A 130 48.48 -3.33 50.01
N ALA A 131 47.62 -2.87 50.93
CA ALA A 131 47.95 -2.83 52.36
C ALA A 131 48.13 -4.23 52.97
N ALA A 132 47.34 -5.22 52.54
CA ALA A 132 47.49 -6.61 52.97
C ALA A 132 48.71 -7.29 52.32
N MET A 133 49.09 -6.87 51.11
CA MET A 133 50.31 -7.24 50.42
C MET A 133 51.51 -6.47 50.98
N ALA A 134 51.72 -6.55 52.30
CA ALA A 134 53.03 -6.33 52.90
C ALA A 134 53.94 -7.53 52.54
N VAL A 135 54.21 -7.70 51.25
CA VAL A 135 55.07 -8.76 50.74
C VAL A 135 56.50 -8.23 50.83
N THR A 136 57.28 -8.76 51.77
CA THR A 136 58.74 -8.70 51.70
C THR A 136 59.16 -9.24 50.34
N ASN A 137 59.93 -8.45 49.60
CA ASN A 137 60.40 -8.80 48.26
C ASN A 137 61.42 -9.95 48.38
N ASP A 138 60.90 -11.18 48.51
CA ASP A 138 61.68 -12.40 48.64
C ASP A 138 61.84 -13.04 47.26
N PRO A 139 63.05 -12.97 46.66
CA PRO A 139 63.30 -13.50 45.32
C PRO A 139 63.13 -15.02 45.23
N LEU A 140 63.22 -15.76 46.35
CA LEU A 140 63.05 -17.22 46.35
C LEU A 140 61.58 -17.63 46.20
N ARG A 141 60.64 -16.78 46.63
CA ARG A 141 59.20 -17.03 46.50
C ARG A 141 58.75 -17.03 45.03
N ALA A 142 59.38 -16.23 44.17
CA ALA A 142 59.05 -16.17 42.75
C ALA A 142 59.36 -17.47 42.00
N ILE A 143 60.30 -18.27 42.50
CA ILE A 143 60.76 -19.53 41.90
C ILE A 143 60.02 -20.73 42.53
N SER A 144 59.34 -20.53 43.67
CA SER A 144 58.61 -21.58 44.38
C SER A 144 57.34 -22.00 43.65
N SER A 145 57.04 -23.30 43.67
CA SER A 145 55.79 -23.83 43.10
C SER A 145 54.58 -23.27 43.86
N THR A 146 53.61 -22.72 43.13
CA THR A 146 52.40 -22.18 43.75
C THR A 146 51.38 -23.28 44.00
N ALA A 147 50.44 -23.05 44.93
CA ALA A 147 49.34 -23.97 45.20
C ALA A 147 48.49 -24.29 43.94
N ALA A 148 48.43 -23.36 42.98
CA ALA A 148 47.77 -23.59 41.69
C ALA A 148 48.57 -24.55 40.78
N SER A 149 49.91 -24.50 40.85
CA SER A 149 50.80 -25.40 40.09
C SER A 149 50.79 -26.84 40.65
N ALA A 150 50.48 -27.01 41.94
CA ALA A 150 50.38 -28.30 42.61
C ALA A 150 48.96 -28.91 42.55
N ALA A 151 47.98 -28.21 41.96
CA ALA A 151 46.60 -28.68 41.91
C ALA A 151 46.44 -29.80 40.86
N PRO A 152 45.76 -30.92 41.19
CA PRO A 152 45.50 -31.98 40.24
C PRO A 152 44.58 -31.50 39.11
N SER A 153 44.88 -31.89 37.87
CA SER A 153 44.06 -31.58 36.70
C SER A 153 42.65 -32.12 36.89
N GLN A 154 41.68 -31.22 37.07
CA GLN A 154 40.27 -31.61 37.09
C GLN A 154 39.85 -32.20 35.74
N PRO A 155 38.87 -33.11 35.70
CA PRO A 155 38.34 -33.65 34.45
C PRO A 155 37.81 -32.50 33.58
N LYS A 156 38.08 -32.57 32.26
CA LYS A 156 37.62 -31.58 31.29
C LYS A 156 36.10 -31.54 31.27
N HIS A 157 35.52 -30.59 31.99
CA HIS A 157 34.11 -30.24 31.82
C HIS A 157 33.96 -29.37 30.57
N GLU A 158 32.96 -29.67 29.75
CA GLU A 158 32.60 -28.82 28.62
C GLU A 158 32.15 -27.46 29.15
N LEU A 159 32.97 -26.42 28.93
CA LEU A 159 32.70 -25.07 29.42
C LEU A 159 31.47 -24.43 28.76
N PHE A 160 31.07 -24.94 27.60
CA PHE A 160 29.95 -24.42 26.81
C PHE A 160 29.17 -25.57 26.19
N ARG A 161 27.84 -25.48 26.22
CA ARG A 161 26.95 -26.37 25.47
C ARG A 161 27.06 -26.02 23.99
N VAL A 162 27.59 -26.92 23.17
CA VAL A 162 27.65 -26.74 21.72
C VAL A 162 26.24 -26.93 21.14
N PRO A 163 25.60 -25.88 20.57
CA PRO A 163 24.29 -26.04 19.94
C PRO A 163 24.47 -26.80 18.61
N GLY A 164 23.82 -27.96 18.48
CA GLY A 164 23.87 -28.76 17.26
C GLY A 164 23.63 -30.25 17.48
N TYR A 165 23.54 -30.98 16.37
CA TYR A 165 23.46 -32.43 16.41
C TYR A 165 24.87 -33.02 16.35
N SER A 166 25.28 -33.75 17.39
CA SER A 166 26.46 -34.61 17.29
C SER A 166 26.16 -35.81 16.38
N GLU A 167 27.19 -36.42 15.80
CA GLU A 167 27.04 -37.66 15.02
C GLU A 167 26.32 -38.75 15.83
N GLN A 168 26.65 -38.86 17.12
CA GLN A 168 26.01 -39.78 18.05
C GLN A 168 24.52 -39.46 18.27
N THR A 169 24.14 -38.17 18.20
CA THR A 169 22.75 -37.72 18.30
C THR A 169 21.98 -38.00 17.01
N LEU A 170 22.56 -37.77 15.83
CA LEU A 170 21.96 -38.09 14.54
C LEU A 170 21.74 -39.60 14.39
N MET A 171 22.70 -40.40 14.84
CA MET A 171 22.62 -41.86 14.84
C MET A 171 21.67 -42.43 15.91
N LYS A 172 20.95 -41.60 16.68
CA LYS A 172 19.81 -42.05 17.49
C LYS A 172 18.48 -41.91 16.75
N ASP A 173 18.40 -41.02 15.74
CA ASP A 173 17.18 -40.81 14.97
C ASP A 173 16.96 -41.94 13.94
N MET A 174 15.84 -42.63 14.09
CA MET A 174 15.43 -43.72 13.22
C MET A 174 15.14 -43.24 11.80
N ARG A 175 14.60 -42.02 11.64
CA ARG A 175 14.31 -41.43 10.32
C ARG A 175 15.59 -41.12 9.57
N TYR A 176 16.62 -40.64 10.27
CA TYR A 176 17.96 -40.43 9.71
C TYR A 176 18.61 -41.74 9.25
N LYS A 177 18.59 -42.78 10.08
CA LYS A 177 19.11 -44.12 9.72
C LYS A 177 18.42 -44.71 8.50
N LEU A 178 17.09 -44.65 8.49
CA LEU A 178 16.28 -45.19 7.40
C LEU A 178 16.48 -44.37 6.11
N GLY A 179 16.65 -43.05 6.22
CA GLY A 179 17.01 -42.19 5.10
C GLY A 179 18.36 -42.55 4.47
N ILE A 180 19.38 -42.85 5.28
CA ILE A 180 20.68 -43.33 4.79
C ILE A 180 20.51 -44.70 4.11
N ALA A 181 19.81 -45.64 4.74
CA ALA A 181 19.58 -46.98 4.18
C ALA A 181 18.86 -46.93 2.82
N LEU A 182 17.80 -46.10 2.70
CA LEU A 182 17.09 -45.89 1.44
C LEU A 182 17.94 -45.17 0.38
N THR A 183 18.85 -44.29 0.79
CA THR A 183 19.80 -43.64 -0.13
C THR A 183 20.80 -44.66 -0.66
N ASN A 184 21.37 -45.50 0.21
CA ASN A 184 22.32 -46.54 -0.17
C ASN A 184 21.68 -47.60 -1.08
N ALA A 185 20.37 -47.86 -0.93
CA ALA A 185 19.60 -48.73 -1.80
C ALA A 185 19.05 -48.03 -3.06
N ASN A 186 19.35 -46.74 -3.29
CA ASN A 186 18.80 -45.89 -4.37
C ASN A 186 17.25 -45.82 -4.42
N LEU A 187 16.56 -46.16 -3.34
CA LEU A 187 15.10 -46.13 -3.24
C LEU A 187 14.55 -44.82 -2.68
N ARG A 188 15.42 -43.95 -2.14
CA ARG A 188 15.01 -42.68 -1.53
C ARG A 188 14.20 -41.77 -2.45
N HIS A 189 14.54 -41.74 -3.74
CA HIS A 189 13.86 -40.88 -4.71
C HIS A 189 12.54 -41.46 -5.23
N THR A 190 12.24 -42.73 -4.95
CA THR A 190 10.98 -43.37 -5.33
C THR A 190 9.82 -42.84 -4.49
N GLU A 191 8.60 -42.86 -5.05
CA GLU A 191 7.40 -42.44 -4.33
C GLU A 191 7.19 -43.24 -3.03
N TYR A 192 7.50 -44.55 -3.07
CA TYR A 192 7.44 -45.43 -1.91
C TYR A 192 8.45 -45.01 -0.81
N GLY A 193 9.69 -44.72 -1.19
CA GLY A 193 10.72 -44.24 -0.25
C GLY A 193 10.36 -42.90 0.40
N ARG A 194 9.74 -41.98 -0.36
CA ARG A 194 9.25 -40.71 0.18
C ARG A 194 8.07 -40.90 1.13
N GLN A 195 7.12 -41.78 0.79
CA GLN A 195 5.98 -42.10 1.65
C GLN A 195 6.41 -42.68 3.00
N ILE A 196 7.38 -43.59 3.02
CA ILE A 196 7.91 -44.16 4.27
C ILE A 196 8.58 -43.09 5.13
N LEU A 197 9.42 -42.22 4.54
CA LEU A 197 10.06 -41.16 5.31
C LEU A 197 9.07 -40.12 5.85
N ASN A 198 7.97 -39.89 5.14
CA ASN A 198 6.91 -38.97 5.56
C ASN A 198 5.98 -39.56 6.61
N SER A 199 5.77 -40.89 6.63
CA SER A 199 4.98 -41.56 7.66
C SER A 199 5.73 -41.67 9.00
N MET A 200 7.06 -41.56 8.98
CA MET A 200 7.88 -41.41 10.19
C MET A 200 7.75 -40.00 10.75
N GLY A 201 7.41 -39.89 12.04
CA GLY A 201 7.31 -38.60 12.74
C GLY A 201 8.55 -37.70 12.58
N ALA A 202 8.36 -36.39 12.74
CA ALA A 202 9.46 -35.45 12.66
C ALA A 202 10.47 -35.68 13.80
N ALA A 203 11.76 -35.65 13.48
CA ALA A 203 12.81 -35.77 14.49
C ALA A 203 12.75 -34.59 15.47
N SER A 204 12.71 -34.89 16.76
CA SER A 204 12.73 -33.85 17.80
C SER A 204 14.05 -33.08 17.73
N ARG A 205 13.97 -31.74 17.73
CA ARG A 205 15.16 -30.89 17.72
C ARG A 205 15.83 -30.93 19.10
N PRO A 206 17.17 -30.96 19.20
CA PRO A 206 17.87 -30.98 20.48
C PRO A 206 17.66 -29.72 21.31
N ASP A 207 17.16 -28.65 20.67
CA ASP A 207 16.81 -27.36 21.28
C ASP A 207 15.29 -27.18 21.44
N ALA A 208 14.47 -28.19 21.09
CA ALA A 208 13.03 -28.14 21.34
C ALA A 208 12.80 -28.30 22.84
N VAL A 209 12.50 -27.19 23.50
CA VAL A 209 11.88 -27.21 24.83
C VAL A 209 10.52 -27.91 24.65
N GLU A 210 10.36 -29.09 25.26
CA GLU A 210 9.04 -29.74 25.33
C GLU A 210 8.11 -28.81 26.13
N SER A 211 7.36 -27.96 25.43
CA SER A 211 6.34 -27.14 26.06
C SER A 211 5.20 -28.08 26.51
N SER A 212 5.03 -28.23 27.82
CA SER A 212 3.93 -29.00 28.43
C SER A 212 2.54 -28.34 28.27
N ILE A 213 2.45 -27.27 27.47
CA ILE A 213 1.22 -26.54 27.25
C ILE A 213 0.46 -27.22 26.10
N ARG A 214 -0.61 -27.93 26.45
CA ARG A 214 -1.65 -28.32 25.48
C ARG A 214 -2.41 -27.05 25.11
N PHE A 215 -2.24 -26.58 23.88
CA PHE A 215 -3.18 -25.63 23.30
C PHE A 215 -4.45 -26.41 22.94
N GLY A 216 -5.51 -26.17 23.72
CA GLY A 216 -6.88 -26.57 23.41
C GLY A 216 -7.65 -25.39 22.82
#